data_AF-A0A966SIZ0-F1
#
_entry.id   AF-A0A966SIZ0-F1
#
_cell.length_a   1.000
_cell.length_b   1.000
_cell.length_c   1.000
_cell.angle_alpha   90.00
_cell.angle_beta   90.00
_cell.angle_gamma   90.00
#
_symmetry.space_group_name_H-M   'P 1'
#
loop_
_entity.id
_entity.type
_entity.pdbx_description
1 polymer ?
#
loop_
_entity_poly.entity_id
_entity_poly.type
_entity_poly.pdbx_seq_one_letter_code
_entity_poly.pdbx_strand_id
1 'polypeptide(L)'
;MADRFLHTLFTPSVLATQEHYFGRCGRVDAAPERDALTDEECTFIAARDSFYMASVTENGWPYLQHRGGAPGFLHVVSPTQLAFADYKGNRQLL
;
A
#
# COMPACT_ATOMS: atom_id res chain seq x y z
N MET A 1 1.74 -3.62 -11.51
CA MET A 1 0.81 -2.61 -10.95
C MET A 1 -0.19 -3.39 -10.11
N ALA A 2 -0.52 -2.96 -8.90
CA ALA A 2 -1.35 -3.77 -8.00
C ALA A 2 -2.80 -3.83 -8.53
N ASP A 3 -3.14 -4.84 -9.33
CA ASP A 3 -4.47 -4.98 -9.92
C ASP A 3 -5.57 -5.03 -8.84
N ARG A 4 -5.23 -5.53 -7.64
CA ARG A 4 -6.09 -5.51 -6.46
C ARG A 4 -6.44 -4.10 -5.97
N PHE A 5 -5.53 -3.13 -6.13
CA PHE A 5 -5.82 -1.74 -5.79
C PHE A 5 -6.92 -1.17 -6.70
N LEU A 6 -6.88 -1.51 -7.99
CA LEU A 6 -7.91 -1.08 -8.95
C LEU A 6 -9.28 -1.67 -8.64
N HIS A 7 -9.36 -2.90 -8.10
CA HIS A 7 -10.63 -3.47 -7.61
C HIS A 7 -11.29 -2.61 -6.52
N THR A 8 -10.50 -1.90 -5.72
CA THR A 8 -11.03 -1.03 -4.66
C THR A 8 -11.52 0.31 -5.23
N LEU A 9 -10.87 0.81 -6.29
CA LEU A 9 -11.17 2.11 -6.88
C LEU A 9 -12.23 2.07 -7.98
N PHE A 10 -12.36 0.97 -8.71
CA PHE A 10 -13.29 0.83 -9.83
C PHE A 10 -14.69 0.44 -9.31
N THR A 11 -15.26 1.34 -8.52
CA THR A 11 -16.63 1.20 -8.01
C THR A 11 -17.65 1.30 -9.16
N PRO A 12 -18.89 0.81 -8.97
CA PRO A 12 -19.93 0.95 -9.99
C PRO A 12 -20.15 2.39 -10.46
N SER A 13 -20.04 3.38 -9.57
CA SER A 13 -20.18 4.79 -9.93
C SER A 13 -19.00 5.30 -10.76
N VAL A 14 -17.78 4.87 -10.45
CA VAL A 14 -16.58 5.19 -11.24
C VAL A 14 -16.68 4.59 -12.63
N LEU A 15 -17.07 3.32 -12.74
CA LEU A 15 -17.23 2.63 -14.04
C LEU A 15 -18.33 3.28 -14.90
N ALA A 16 -19.48 3.62 -14.30
CA ALA A 16 -20.55 4.34 -15.00
C ALA A 16 -20.10 5.73 -15.47
N THR A 17 -19.29 6.42 -14.67
CA THR A 17 -18.72 7.72 -15.02
C THR A 17 -17.72 7.59 -16.18
N GLN A 18 -16.86 6.55 -16.16
CA GLN A 18 -15.94 6.27 -17.26
C GLN A 18 -16.69 5.97 -18.56
N GLU A 19 -17.74 5.16 -18.51
CA GLU A 19 -18.58 4.86 -19.67
C GLU A 19 -19.24 6.14 -20.22
N HIS A 20 -19.78 6.99 -19.35
CA HIS A 20 -20.42 8.24 -19.75
C HIS A 20 -19.47 9.21 -20.47
N TYR A 21 -18.26 9.42 -19.92
CA TYR A 21 -17.33 10.42 -20.47
C TYR A 21 -16.42 9.89 -21.57
N PHE A 22 -16.09 8.59 -21.55
CA PHE A 22 -15.09 8.00 -22.46
C PHE A 22 -15.64 6.92 -23.40
N GLY A 23 -16.93 6.56 -23.28
CA GLY A 23 -17.57 5.52 -24.09
C GLY A 23 -16.99 4.11 -23.88
N ARG A 24 -16.23 3.94 -22.79
CA ARG A 24 -15.67 2.67 -22.34
C ARG A 24 -15.35 2.75 -20.85
N CYS A 25 -15.52 1.65 -20.14
CA CYS A 25 -15.04 1.48 -18.78
C CYS A 25 -13.78 0.61 -18.74
N GLY A 26 -12.96 0.81 -17.71
CA GLY A 26 -11.83 -0.08 -17.46
C GLY A 26 -12.29 -1.44 -16.98
N ARG A 27 -11.50 -2.48 -17.24
CA ARG A 27 -11.69 -3.82 -16.70
C ARG A 27 -10.54 -4.14 -15.75
N VAL A 28 -10.86 -4.64 -14.57
CA VAL A 28 -9.86 -5.16 -13.63
C VAL A 28 -9.93 -6.69 -13.70
N ASP A 29 -8.83 -7.31 -14.13
CA ASP A 29 -8.75 -8.77 -14.14
C ASP A 29 -8.63 -9.33 -12.72
N ALA A 30 -8.81 -10.64 -12.58
CA ALA A 30 -8.65 -11.30 -11.29
C ALA A 30 -7.22 -11.10 -10.77
N ALA A 31 -7.10 -10.55 -9.57
CA ALA A 31 -5.82 -10.26 -8.93
C ALA A 31 -5.59 -11.21 -7.75
N PRO A 32 -4.32 -11.56 -7.45
CA PRO A 32 -4.00 -12.32 -6.24
C PRO A 32 -4.37 -11.53 -4.98
N GLU A 33 -4.39 -12.21 -3.82
CA GLU A 33 -4.72 -11.55 -2.56
C GLU A 33 -3.67 -10.51 -2.14
N ARG A 34 -2.40 -10.81 -2.43
CA ARG A 34 -1.25 -9.95 -2.21
C ARG A 34 -0.34 -10.07 -3.41
N ASP A 35 0.09 -8.93 -3.94
CA ASP A 35 1.10 -8.91 -4.98
C ASP A 35 2.46 -9.26 -4.38
N ALA A 36 3.20 -10.13 -5.06
CA ALA A 36 4.57 -10.43 -4.69
C ALA A 36 5.46 -9.23 -5.02
N LEU A 37 6.30 -8.83 -4.06
CA LEU A 37 7.34 -7.84 -4.25
C LEU A 37 8.34 -8.34 -5.29
N THR A 38 8.65 -7.49 -6.24
CA THR A 38 9.69 -7.67 -7.24
C THR A 38 11.08 -7.43 -6.66
N ASP A 39 12.13 -7.88 -7.35
CA ASP A 39 13.51 -7.64 -6.93
C ASP A 39 13.86 -6.14 -6.86
N GLU A 40 13.28 -5.34 -7.76
CA GLU A 40 13.43 -3.88 -7.76
C GLU A 40 12.80 -3.24 -6.52
N GLU A 41 11.57 -3.65 -6.18
CA GLU A 41 10.88 -3.18 -4.97
C GLU A 41 11.62 -3.62 -3.70
N CYS A 42 12.12 -4.86 -3.66
CA CYS A 42 12.92 -5.35 -2.54
C CYS A 42 14.20 -4.53 -2.35
N THR A 43 14.89 -4.21 -3.45
CA THR A 43 16.10 -3.37 -3.44
C THR A 43 15.78 -1.95 -2.98
N PHE A 44 14.69 -1.38 -3.48
CA PHE A 44 14.20 -0.06 -3.07
C PHE A 44 13.91 -0.02 -1.56
N ILE A 45 13.18 -1.00 -1.05
CA ILE A 45 12.78 -1.12 0.35
C ILE A 45 14.01 -1.23 1.27
N ALA A 46 14.98 -2.09 0.91
CA ALA A 46 16.18 -2.30 1.71
C ALA A 46 17.02 -1.02 1.87
N ALA A 47 16.94 -0.10 0.91
CA ALA A 47 17.65 1.18 0.93
C ALA A 47 16.86 2.31 1.63
N ARG A 48 15.74 2.04 2.32
CA ARG A 48 14.97 3.06 3.04
C ARG A 48 15.40 3.20 4.49
N ASP A 49 15.48 4.45 4.94
CA ASP A 49 15.63 4.87 6.32
C ASP A 49 14.30 5.37 6.93
N SER A 50 13.25 5.43 6.11
CA SER A 50 11.92 5.85 6.54
C SER A 50 10.82 5.33 5.63
N PHE A 51 9.59 5.25 6.15
CA PHE A 51 8.38 5.02 5.35
C PHE A 51 7.15 5.64 6.03
N TYR A 52 6.06 5.75 5.28
CA TYR A 52 4.75 6.14 5.79
C TYR A 52 3.83 4.93 5.87
N MET A 53 3.11 4.79 6.98
CA MET A 53 2.14 3.74 7.21
C MET A 53 0.75 4.35 7.33
N ALA A 54 -0.15 3.97 6.43
CA ALA A 54 -1.56 4.33 6.52
C ALA A 54 -2.34 3.24 7.26
N SER A 55 -3.20 3.64 8.19
CA SER A 55 -4.12 2.76 8.91
C SER A 55 -5.48 3.43 9.06
N VAL A 56 -6.43 2.71 9.65
CA VAL A 56 -7.74 3.24 10.01
C VAL A 56 -7.87 3.15 11.53
N THR A 57 -8.28 4.24 12.18
CA THR A 57 -8.54 4.28 13.63
C THR A 57 -9.75 3.43 13.99
N GLU A 58 -9.97 3.18 15.29
CA GLU A 58 -11.12 2.40 15.76
C GLU A 58 -12.48 3.00 15.35
N ASN A 59 -12.56 4.32 15.18
CA ASN A 59 -13.75 5.04 14.76
C ASN A 59 -13.81 5.34 13.25
N GLY A 60 -12.96 4.68 12.45
CA GLY A 60 -13.04 4.72 10.98
C GLY A 60 -12.33 5.89 10.30
N TRP A 61 -11.56 6.68 11.05
CA TRP A 61 -10.80 7.80 10.46
C TRP A 61 -9.48 7.32 9.86
N PRO A 62 -9.09 7.83 8.67
CA PRO A 62 -7.78 7.53 8.10
C PRO A 62 -6.69 8.15 8.96
N TYR A 63 -5.64 7.37 9.20
CA TYR A 63 -4.47 7.80 9.95
C TYR A 63 -3.20 7.52 9.16
N LEU A 64 -2.26 8.46 9.18
CA LEU A 64 -0.97 8.33 8.52
C LEU A 64 0.15 8.58 9.52
N GLN A 65 1.09 7.65 9.58
CA GLN A 65 2.19 7.67 10.52
C GLN A 65 3.52 7.62 9.78
N HIS A 66 4.48 8.43 10.19
CA HIS A 66 5.86 8.31 9.74
C HIS A 66 6.62 7.33 10.65
N ARG A 67 7.39 6.43 10.04
CA ARG A 67 8.29 5.50 10.74
C ARG A 67 9.71 5.72 10.22
N GLY A 68 10.65 6.06 11.11
CA GLY A 68 12.06 6.27 10.77
C GLY A 68 12.98 5.27 11.44
N GLY A 69 14.14 5.00 10.84
CA GLY A 69 15.18 4.11 11.33
C GLY A 69 16.49 4.27 10.55
N ALA A 70 17.51 3.46 10.87
CA ALA A 70 18.70 3.39 10.01
C ALA A 70 18.36 2.65 8.70
N PRO A 71 19.09 2.88 7.59
CA PRO A 71 18.93 2.10 6.37
C PRO A 71 18.92 0.59 6.68
N GLY A 72 17.91 -0.10 6.13
CA GLY A 72 17.70 -1.53 6.37
C GLY A 72 16.84 -1.87 7.59
N PHE A 73 16.28 -0.89 8.32
CA PHE A 73 15.33 -1.18 9.41
C PHE A 73 13.97 -1.73 8.94
N LEU A 74 13.62 -1.52 7.68
CA LEU A 74 12.47 -2.13 6.99
C LEU A 74 12.97 -3.33 6.17
N HIS A 75 12.48 -4.50 6.52
CA HIS A 75 12.92 -5.79 5.98
C HIS A 75 11.84 -6.42 5.11
N VAL A 76 12.24 -6.99 3.98
CA VAL A 76 11.43 -7.97 3.24
C VAL A 76 11.71 -9.35 3.82
N VAL A 77 10.71 -9.99 4.42
CA VAL A 77 10.86 -11.31 5.08
C VAL A 77 10.26 -12.44 4.26
N SER A 78 9.39 -12.12 3.30
CA SER A 78 8.92 -13.02 2.24
C SER A 78 8.41 -12.18 1.06
N PRO A 79 8.11 -12.78 -0.10
CA PRO A 79 7.60 -12.03 -1.26
C PRO A 79 6.35 -11.19 -0.97
N THR A 80 5.60 -11.42 0.10
CA THR A 80 4.37 -10.68 0.42
C THR A 80 4.35 -10.14 1.85
N GLN A 81 5.50 -10.06 2.52
CA GLN A 81 5.59 -9.65 3.93
C GLN A 81 6.79 -8.73 4.19
N LEU A 82 6.49 -7.65 4.90
CA LEU A 82 7.47 -6.71 5.44
C LEU A 82 7.51 -6.82 6.96
N ALA A 83 8.68 -6.61 7.55
CA ALA A 83 8.88 -6.48 8.98
C ALA A 83 9.73 -5.24 9.28
N PHE A 84 9.48 -4.55 10.37
CA PHE A 84 10.28 -3.40 10.79
C PHE A 84 10.35 -3.31 12.31
N ALA A 85 11.44 -2.71 12.80
CA ALA A 85 11.57 -2.40 14.22
C ALA A 85 10.72 -1.19 14.61
N ASP A 86 9.84 -1.34 15.60
CA ASP A 86 9.06 -0.23 16.15
C ASP A 86 9.86 0.52 17.24
N TYR A 87 10.69 1.46 16.79
CA TYR A 87 11.47 2.30 17.70
C TYR A 87 10.58 3.18 18.57
N LYS A 88 11.02 3.46 19.81
CA LYS A 88 10.27 4.30 20.76
C LYS A 88 9.88 5.67 20.18
N GLY A 89 10.74 6.28 19.37
CA GLY A 89 10.47 7.57 18.72
C GLY A 89 9.41 7.52 17.61
N ASN A 90 9.06 6.32 17.13
CA ASN A 90 8.02 6.13 16.12
C ASN A 90 6.63 5.93 16.71
N ARG A 91 6.49 5.89 18.04
CA ARG A 91 5.20 5.71 18.70
C ARG A 91 4.38 6.99 18.59
N GLN A 92 3.29 6.95 17.83
CA GLN A 92 2.25 7.97 17.85
C GLN A 92 0.93 7.30 18.30
N LEU A 93 0.21 7.98 19.19
CA LEU A 93 -0.99 7.46 19.89
C LEU A 93 -2.17 8.43 19.70
N LEU A 94 -2.53 8.67 18.43
CA LEU A 94 -3.64 9.55 18.04
C LEU A 94 -4.76 8.72 17.40
#